data_AF-A0A1F8N669-F1
#
_entry.id   AF-A0A1F8N669-F1
#
_cell.length_a   1.000
_cell.length_b   1.000
_cell.length_c   1.000
_cell.angle_alpha   90.00
_cell.angle_beta   90.00
_cell.angle_gamma   90.00
#
_symmetry.space_group_name_H-M   'P 1'
#
loop_
_entity.id
_entity.type
_entity.pdbx_description
1 polymer ?
#
loop_
_entity_poly.entity_id
_entity_poly.type
_entity_poly.pdbx_seq_one_letter_code
_entity_poly.pdbx_strand_id
1 'polypeptide(L)'
;MRRRLRATAYILVSQMLLVALAFAWLLQMIIIAKNGSAYFIERNKFILYGEIAVSFVIIVFGIYILVTQVLKLGERRAADRRADDPLLPPDTTKEK
;
A
#
# COMPACT_ATOMS: atom_id res chain seq x y z
N MET A 1 21.08 5.99 -9.66
CA MET A 1 19.65 5.59 -9.64
C MET A 1 19.37 4.16 -9.15
N ARG A 2 20.13 3.11 -9.51
CA ARG A 2 19.84 1.69 -9.15
C ARG A 2 19.63 1.40 -7.65
N ARG A 3 20.39 2.03 -6.74
CA ARG A 3 20.23 1.82 -5.28
C ARG A 3 18.90 2.37 -4.73
N ARG A 4 18.44 3.51 -5.25
CA ARG A 4 17.16 4.13 -4.84
C ARG A 4 15.97 3.29 -5.31
N LEU A 5 16.03 2.72 -6.52
CA LEU A 5 14.98 1.83 -7.05
C LEU A 5 14.83 0.54 -6.25
N ARG A 6 15.95 -0.08 -5.83
CA ARG A 6 15.92 -1.27 -4.96
C ARG A 6 15.33 -0.96 -3.59
N ALA A 7 15.70 0.18 -2.99
CA ALA A 7 15.13 0.61 -1.72
C ALA A 7 13.61 0.79 -1.82
N THR A 8 13.10 1.45 -2.87
CA THR A 8 11.66 1.59 -3.07
C THR A 8 10.95 0.26 -3.31
N ALA A 9 11.58 -0.68 -4.03
CA ALA A 9 11.04 -2.02 -4.21
C ALA A 9 10.94 -2.77 -2.88
N TYR A 10 11.96 -2.70 -2.01
CA TYR A 10 11.90 -3.31 -0.67
C TYR A 10 10.77 -2.72 0.19
N ILE A 11 10.56 -1.41 0.12
CA ILE A 11 9.46 -0.73 0.84
C ILE A 11 8.11 -1.23 0.33
N LEU A 12 7.93 -1.34 -0.99
CA LEU A 12 6.69 -1.86 -1.58
C LEU A 12 6.41 -3.30 -1.16
N VAL A 13 7.42 -4.17 -1.20
CA VAL A 13 7.28 -5.58 -0.79
C VAL A 13 6.96 -5.67 0.69
N SER A 14 7.64 -4.89 1.54
CA SER A 14 7.35 -4.85 2.98
C SER A 14 5.92 -4.38 3.24
N GLN A 15 5.43 -3.38 2.51
CA GLN A 15 4.06 -2.90 2.61
C GLN A 15 3.04 -3.95 2.18
N MET A 16 3.31 -4.69 1.10
CA MET A 16 2.46 -5.80 0.66
C MET A 16 2.38 -6.91 1.71
N LEU A 17 3.52 -7.26 2.32
CA LEU A 17 3.57 -8.27 3.39
C LEU A 17 2.79 -7.83 4.64
N LEU A 18 2.89 -6.55 5.03
CA LEU A 18 2.14 -6.00 6.15
C LEU A 18 0.63 -6.05 5.91
N VAL A 19 0.17 -5.70 4.69
CA VAL A 19 -1.25 -5.78 4.33
C VAL A 19 -1.72 -7.23 4.33
N ALA A 20 -0.92 -8.16 3.78
CA ALA A 20 -1.25 -9.59 3.79
C ALA A 20 -1.33 -10.16 5.21
N LEU A 21 -0.42 -9.78 6.10
CA LEU A 21 -0.44 -10.17 7.50
C LEU A 21 -1.67 -9.64 8.22
N ALA A 22 -2.00 -8.36 8.03
CA ALA A 22 -3.21 -7.77 8.61
C ALA A 22 -4.48 -8.48 8.12
N PHE A 23 -4.52 -8.86 6.84
CA PHE A 23 -5.63 -9.62 6.27
C PHE A 23 -5.73 -11.03 6.87
N ALA A 24 -4.60 -11.74 7.01
CA ALA A 24 -4.55 -13.05 7.66
C ALA A 24 -5.04 -12.99 9.11
N TRP A 25 -4.63 -11.95 9.85
CA TRP A 25 -5.06 -11.68 11.22
C TRP A 25 -6.57 -11.41 11.32
N LEU A 26 -7.11 -10.59 10.42
CA LEU A 26 -8.55 -10.34 10.34
C LEU A 26 -9.34 -11.63 10.06
N LEU A 27 -8.86 -12.44 9.12
CA LEU A 27 -9.47 -13.73 8.78
C LEU A 27 -9.49 -14.67 9.99
N GLN A 28 -8.38 -14.76 10.71
CA GLN A 28 -8.29 -15.54 11.94
C GLN A 28 -9.32 -15.08 12.98
N MET A 29 -9.48 -13.78 13.20
CA MET A 29 -10.50 -13.25 14.14
C MET A 29 -11.93 -13.54 13.68
N ILE A 30 -12.22 -13.45 12.37
CA ILE A 30 -13.55 -13.76 11.82
C ILE A 30 -13.88 -15.25 12.03
N ILE A 31 -12.91 -16.13 11.80
CA ILE A 31 -13.06 -17.58 12.04
C ILE A 31 -13.34 -17.84 13.52
N ILE A 32 -12.60 -17.18 14.43
CA ILE A 32 -12.83 -17.26 15.88
C ILE A 32 -14.24 -16.76 16.26
N ALA A 33 -14.68 -15.64 15.68
CA ALA A 33 -15.99 -15.07 15.94
C ALA A 33 -17.15 -15.98 15.49
N LYS A 34 -16.96 -16.72 14.38
CA LYS A 34 -17.97 -17.62 13.82
C LYS A 34 -18.02 -19.00 14.47
N ASN A 35 -16.86 -19.61 14.74
CA ASN A 35 -16.79 -21.00 15.20
C ASN A 35 -17.01 -21.14 16.71
N GLY A 36 -17.10 -20.03 17.43
CA GLY A 36 -17.44 -20.03 18.85
C GLY A 36 -16.37 -20.73 19.68
N SER A 37 -15.42 -19.94 20.21
CA SER A 37 -14.41 -20.36 21.18
C SER A 37 -13.32 -21.28 20.63
N ALA A 38 -12.10 -20.73 20.53
CA ALA A 38 -10.89 -21.51 20.76
C ALA A 38 -10.12 -20.76 21.85
N TYR A 39 -10.45 -21.09 23.10
CA TYR A 39 -9.65 -20.88 24.32
C TYR A 39 -8.96 -19.50 24.42
N PHE A 40 -9.50 -18.56 25.23
CA PHE A 40 -8.83 -17.44 25.94
C PHE A 40 -9.55 -16.07 25.97
N ILE A 41 -10.61 -15.79 25.18
CA ILE A 41 -11.20 -14.41 25.09
C ILE A 41 -12.68 -14.38 25.51
N GLU A 42 -13.10 -15.26 26.42
CA GLU A 42 -14.51 -15.38 26.79
C GLU A 42 -15.06 -14.25 27.66
N ARG A 43 -14.26 -13.24 28.06
CA ARG A 43 -14.74 -12.21 28.99
C ARG A 43 -15.43 -11.01 28.35
N ASN A 44 -15.13 -10.64 27.10
CA ASN A 44 -15.79 -9.48 26.50
C ASN A 44 -15.83 -9.51 24.96
N LYS A 45 -17.01 -9.84 24.40
CA LYS A 45 -17.27 -9.80 22.96
C LYS A 45 -17.01 -8.42 22.34
N PHE A 46 -17.13 -7.36 23.14
CA PHE A 46 -16.86 -5.99 22.70
C PHE A 46 -15.41 -5.77 22.27
N ILE A 47 -14.46 -6.42 22.96
CA ILE A 47 -13.03 -6.31 22.65
C ILE A 47 -12.74 -6.96 21.29
N LEU A 48 -13.29 -8.16 21.05
CA LEU A 48 -13.12 -8.87 19.78
C LEU A 48 -13.65 -8.05 18.58
N TYR A 49 -14.85 -7.49 18.70
CA TYR A 49 -15.39 -6.62 17.64
C TYR A 49 -14.59 -5.33 17.46
N GLY A 50 -14.06 -4.78 18.55
CA GLY A 50 -13.14 -3.64 18.51
C GLY A 50 -11.87 -3.95 17.73
N GLU A 51 -11.25 -5.11 17.98
CA GLU A 51 -10.04 -5.56 17.26
C GLU A 51 -10.30 -5.84 15.78
N ILE A 52 -11.46 -6.42 15.43
CA ILE A 52 -11.90 -6.60 14.04
C ILE A 52 -12.03 -5.23 13.36
N ALA A 53 -12.68 -4.25 14.00
CA ALA A 53 -12.87 -2.92 13.44
C ALA A 53 -11.52 -2.20 13.23
N VAL A 54 -10.62 -2.25 14.21
CA VAL A 54 -9.29 -1.65 14.11
C VAL A 54 -8.46 -2.32 13.00
N SER A 55 -8.48 -3.65 12.92
CA SER A 55 -7.77 -4.40 11.89
C SER A 55 -8.27 -4.04 10.48
N PHE A 56 -9.59 -3.88 10.32
CA PHE A 56 -10.19 -3.43 9.07
C PHE A 56 -9.71 -2.03 8.67
N VAL A 57 -9.66 -1.08 9.60
CA VAL A 57 -9.14 0.28 9.35
C VAL A 57 -7.66 0.23 8.94
N ILE A 58 -6.84 -0.59 9.60
CA ILE A 58 -5.42 -0.76 9.25
C ILE A 58 -5.26 -1.30 7.82
N ILE A 59 -6.08 -2.27 7.43
CA ILE A 59 -6.07 -2.84 6.06
C ILE A 59 -6.43 -1.77 5.04
N VAL A 60 -7.52 -1.03 5.25
CA VAL A 60 -7.95 0.05 4.34
C VAL A 60 -6.87 1.11 4.21
N PHE A 61 -6.29 1.53 5.33
CA PHE A 61 -5.20 2.51 5.34
C PHE A 61 -3.93 1.98 4.64
N GLY A 62 -3.57 0.71 4.87
CA GLY A 62 -2.45 0.06 4.21
C GLY A 62 -2.62 -0.03 2.70
N ILE A 63 -3.81 -0.39 2.22
CA ILE A 63 -4.18 -0.40 0.79
C ILE A 63 -4.08 1.02 0.22
N TYR A 64 -4.65 2.01 0.90
CA TYR A 64 -4.59 3.40 0.46
C TYR A 64 -3.14 3.88 0.26
N ILE A 65 -2.27 3.65 1.25
CA ILE A 65 -0.84 3.99 1.14
C ILE A 65 -0.22 3.25 -0.05
N LEU A 66 -0.49 1.95 -0.20
CA LEU A 66 0.07 1.16 -1.29
C LEU A 66 -0.32 1.72 -2.66
N VAL A 67 -1.59 2.06 -2.86
CA VAL A 67 -2.08 2.68 -4.10
C VAL A 67 -1.35 4.01 -4.37
N THR A 68 -1.25 4.89 -3.38
CA THR A 68 -0.56 6.17 -3.56
C THR A 68 0.94 6.02 -3.88
N GLN A 69 1.61 5.02 -3.28
CA GLN A 69 3.00 4.71 -3.59
C GLN A 69 3.17 4.21 -5.03
N VAL A 70 2.29 3.31 -5.48
CA VAL A 70 2.32 2.77 -6.86
C VAL A 70 2.05 3.86 -7.89
N LEU A 71 1.05 4.73 -7.66
CA LEU A 71 0.73 5.83 -8.58
C LEU A 71 1.91 6.82 -8.71
N LYS A 72 2.51 7.24 -7.59
CA LYS A 72 3.68 8.14 -7.59
C LYS A 72 4.89 7.53 -8.31
N LEU A 73 5.06 6.21 -8.26
CA LEU A 73 6.12 5.52 -9.01
C LEU A 73 5.86 5.51 -10.52
N GLY A 74 4.60 5.37 -10.93
CA GLY A 74 4.18 5.48 -12.32
C GLY A 74 4.44 6.87 -12.91
N GLU A 75 4.05 7.92 -12.18
CA GLU A 75 4.26 9.33 -12.57
C GLU A 75 5.75 9.66 -12.73
N ARG A 76 6.60 9.24 -11.78
CA ARG A 76 8.05 9.46 -11.86
C ARG A 76 8.68 8.78 -13.07
N ARG A 77 8.26 7.55 -13.41
CA ARG A 77 8.72 6.83 -14.60
C ARG A 77 8.26 7.46 -15.91
N ALA A 78 7.11 8.14 -15.91
CA ALA A 78 6.61 8.87 -17.07
C ALA A 78 7.38 10.19 -17.27
N ALA A 79 7.71 10.88 -16.17
CA ALA A 79 8.53 12.09 -16.20
C ALA A 79 9.96 11.82 -16.68
N ASP A 80 10.61 10.75 -16.20
CA ASP A 80 11.96 10.36 -16.66
C ASP A 80 11.96 10.04 -18.17
N ARG A 81 10.91 9.40 -18.69
CA ARG A 81 10.76 9.13 -20.14
C ARG A 81 10.60 10.39 -21.00
N ARG A 82 9.97 11.44 -20.47
CA ARG A 82 9.82 12.73 -21.17
C ARG A 82 11.12 13.56 -21.15
N ALA A 83 11.93 13.40 -20.10
CA ALA A 83 13.21 14.11 -20.00
C ALA A 83 14.28 13.54 -20.94
N ASP A 84 14.21 12.25 -21.26
CA ASP A 84 15.11 11.57 -22.20
C ASP A 84 14.70 11.74 -23.69
N ASP A 85 13.68 12.54 -24.01
CA ASP A 85 13.25 12.85 -25.38
C ASP A 85 13.73 14.27 -25.80
N PRO A 86 14.90 14.42 -26.44
CA PRO A 86 15.51 15.72 -26.72
C PRO A 86 15.04 16.34 -28.05
N LEU A 87 14.02 15.79 -28.71
CA LEU A 87 13.74 16.01 -30.14
C LEU A 87 12.75 17.13 -30.49
N LEU A 88 12.60 18.15 -29.63
CA LEU A 88 11.98 19.40 -30.05
C LEU A 88 13.01 20.54 -29.94
N PRO A 89 13.53 21.06 -31.07
CA PRO A 89 14.34 22.26 -31.04
C PRO A 89 13.51 23.42 -30.46
N PRO A 90 14.15 24.38 -29.75
CA PRO A 90 13.47 25.60 -29.36
C PRO A 90 12.97 26.30 -30.62
N ASP A 91 11.65 26.47 -30.72
CA ASP A 91 11.00 27.16 -31.82
C ASP A 91 11.48 28.62 -31.85
N THR A 92 12.38 28.92 -32.80
CA THR A 92 12.95 30.25 -33.02
C THR A 92 12.09 31.14 -33.92
N THR A 93 10.82 30.80 -34.19
CA THR A 93 9.98 31.59 -35.11
C THR A 93 9.35 32.86 -34.51
N LYS A 94 9.87 33.39 -33.40
CA LYS A 94 9.51 34.72 -32.89
C LYS A 94 10.64 35.72 -32.99
N GLU A 95 11.17 35.91 -34.18
CA GLU A 95 11.75 37.19 -34.60
C GLU A 95 11.15 37.60 -35.94
N LYS A 96 10.20 38.52 -35.87
CA LYS A 96 10.02 39.62 -36.83
C LYS A 96 9.10 40.68 -36.25
#